data_AF-A0A2H9LLM8-F1
#
_entry.id   AF-A0A2H9LLM8-F1
#
_cell.length_a   1.000
_cell.length_b   1.000
_cell.length_c   1.000
_cell.angle_alpha   90.00
_cell.angle_beta   90.00
_cell.angle_gamma   90.00
#
_symmetry.space_group_name_H-M   'P 1'
#
loop_
_entity.id
_entity.type
_entity.pdbx_description
1 polymer ?
#
loop_
_entity_poly.entity_id
_entity_poly.type
_entity_poly.pdbx_seq_one_letter_code
_entity_poly.pdbx_strand_id
1 'polypeptide(L)'
;LKDGNAYMCTCDPELFRRKILASEPCECRDCPPEEHLARWQRMLEGGYREGEVVLRIKTDLNHPNPAVRDWPAARIIDTEKYPHPRVGSKYKVWPLYNLACGVDDHLLGITHIIRGKEHLTNQVRQEYMYRHLGWKYPEAIHYGRLKITGASLSKSKIVQGMKEGLYKDWDDPRLATFAALRRRGITADAIKKMIIDVGPKTSDVTLSWENLYAINRKILDPTADRYFFVPNPIELTAKQIPKTFTARLHLHPEHSERGFREYTIKPNEDSGSASFWVSKRDVDASKAGDVIRLMELFNVEIQSASAYSAEASFTSESYEEARKAKAQLIHWIPVGQDMPCQVVMSDATTLEGIAESACKKLKPNNIVQFERFGFVRIDSVNTELTAYYAHK
;
A
#
# COMPACT_ATOMS: atom_id res chain seq x y z
N LEU A 1 6.39 -9.25 -43.77
CA LEU A 1 7.48 -10.07 -44.37
C LEU A 1 7.35 -10.06 -45.90
N LYS A 2 6.26 -10.58 -46.46
CA LYS A 2 6.01 -10.59 -47.92
C LYS A 2 6.18 -9.21 -48.58
N ASP A 3 5.61 -8.17 -47.97
CA ASP A 3 5.68 -6.79 -48.50
C ASP A 3 6.98 -6.06 -48.15
N GLY A 4 8.01 -6.77 -47.66
CA GLY A 4 9.31 -6.18 -47.34
C GLY A 4 9.36 -5.30 -46.08
N ASN A 5 8.24 -5.06 -45.39
CA ASN A 5 8.13 -4.18 -44.22
C ASN A 5 8.70 -4.74 -42.89
N ALA A 6 9.13 -5.99 -42.89
CA ALA A 6 9.72 -6.66 -41.73
C ALA A 6 10.69 -7.75 -42.23
N TYR A 7 11.62 -8.18 -41.38
CA TYR A 7 12.65 -9.15 -41.74
C TYR A 7 13.06 -10.06 -40.57
N MET A 8 13.64 -11.21 -40.91
CA MET A 8 14.18 -12.17 -39.95
C MET A 8 15.68 -11.94 -39.76
N CYS A 9 16.07 -11.49 -38.57
CA CYS A 9 17.44 -11.11 -38.25
C CYS A 9 18.13 -12.20 -37.43
N THR A 10 19.29 -12.65 -37.91
CA THR A 10 20.17 -13.65 -37.26
C THR A 10 21.49 -13.03 -36.80
N CYS A 11 21.61 -11.69 -36.83
CA CYS A 11 22.81 -11.01 -36.38
C CYS A 11 22.99 -11.18 -34.87
N ASP A 12 24.25 -11.26 -34.44
CA ASP A 12 24.61 -11.11 -33.04
C ASP A 12 24.03 -9.79 -32.46
N PRO A 13 23.47 -9.79 -31.23
CA PRO A 13 22.85 -8.60 -30.64
C PRO A 13 23.78 -7.38 -30.54
N GLU A 14 25.05 -7.56 -30.22
CA GLU A 14 26.01 -6.45 -30.08
C GLU A 14 26.41 -5.89 -31.45
N LEU A 15 26.60 -6.76 -32.44
CA LEU A 15 26.81 -6.33 -33.83
C LEU A 15 25.61 -5.54 -34.36
N PHE A 16 24.39 -6.05 -34.13
CA PHE A 16 23.17 -5.37 -34.53
C PHE A 16 23.07 -4.00 -33.85
N ARG A 17 23.33 -3.93 -32.54
CA ARG A 17 23.31 -2.68 -31.78
C ARG A 17 24.28 -1.65 -32.35
N ARG A 18 25.52 -2.06 -32.67
CA ARG A 18 26.52 -1.18 -33.31
C ARG A 18 26.02 -0.63 -34.64
N LYS A 19 25.48 -1.48 -35.52
CA LYS A 19 24.94 -1.08 -36.82
C LYS A 19 23.81 -0.06 -36.68
N ILE A 20 22.85 -0.34 -35.79
CA ILE A 20 21.72 0.58 -35.54
C ILE A 20 22.17 1.92 -34.96
N LEU A 21 23.16 1.95 -34.07
CA LEU A 21 23.72 3.21 -33.55
C LEU A 21 24.42 4.03 -34.64
N ALA A 22 25.05 3.37 -35.61
CA ALA A 22 25.65 3.98 -36.79
C ALA A 22 24.64 4.32 -37.90
N SER A 23 23.33 4.07 -37.70
CA SER A 23 22.29 4.23 -38.73
C SER A 23 22.50 3.33 -39.97
N GLU A 24 23.24 2.23 -39.82
CA GLU A 24 23.54 1.29 -40.90
C GLU A 24 22.61 0.07 -40.85
N PRO A 25 22.18 -0.46 -42.01
CA PRO A 25 21.41 -1.70 -42.05
C PRO A 25 22.29 -2.88 -41.64
N CYS A 26 21.69 -3.89 -41.00
CA CYS A 26 22.36 -5.17 -40.85
C CYS A 26 22.24 -5.99 -42.13
N GLU A 27 23.12 -6.97 -42.31
CA GLU A 27 23.20 -7.80 -43.52
C GLU A 27 21.91 -8.58 -43.80
N CYS A 28 21.13 -8.89 -42.76
CA CYS A 28 19.85 -9.57 -42.90
C CYS A 28 18.71 -8.66 -43.39
N ARG A 29 18.87 -7.33 -43.38
CA ARG A 29 17.74 -6.40 -43.57
C ARG A 29 17.19 -6.46 -45.00
N ASP A 30 18.08 -6.60 -45.98
CA ASP A 30 17.76 -6.48 -47.40
C ASP A 30 17.81 -7.84 -48.13
N CYS A 31 17.79 -8.96 -47.39
CA CYS A 31 17.58 -10.28 -47.99
C CYS A 31 16.19 -10.35 -48.68
N PRO A 32 16.02 -11.25 -49.66
CA PRO A 32 14.74 -11.42 -50.35
C PRO A 32 13.59 -11.83 -49.39
N PRO A 33 12.35 -11.37 -49.64
CA PRO A 33 11.18 -11.76 -48.83
C PRO A 33 10.98 -13.26 -48.68
N GLU A 34 11.29 -14.05 -49.72
CA GLU A 34 11.18 -15.50 -49.74
C GLU A 34 12.09 -16.13 -48.68
N GLU A 35 13.31 -15.61 -48.52
CA GLU A 35 14.25 -16.07 -47.51
C GLU A 35 13.75 -15.75 -46.10
N HIS A 36 13.15 -14.57 -45.90
CA HIS A 36 12.55 -14.21 -44.62
C HIS A 36 11.34 -15.10 -44.28
N LEU A 37 10.51 -15.45 -45.25
CA LEU A 37 9.40 -16.38 -45.04
C LEU A 37 9.90 -17.77 -44.68
N ALA A 38 10.95 -18.27 -45.35
CA ALA A 38 11.58 -19.55 -45.00
C ALA A 38 12.16 -19.55 -43.58
N ARG A 39 12.89 -18.48 -43.20
CA ARG A 39 13.42 -18.31 -41.83
C ARG A 39 12.29 -18.23 -40.80
N TRP A 40 11.19 -17.54 -41.10
CA TRP A 40 10.02 -17.45 -40.22
C TRP A 40 9.36 -18.82 -40.01
N GLN A 41 9.13 -19.59 -41.07
CA GLN A 41 8.56 -20.93 -40.97
C GLN A 41 9.44 -21.86 -40.13
N ARG A 42 10.75 -21.86 -40.40
CA ARG A 42 11.73 -22.60 -39.59
C ARG A 42 11.73 -22.16 -38.11
N MET A 43 11.53 -20.88 -37.83
CA MET A 43 11.38 -20.35 -36.46
C MET A 43 10.15 -20.92 -35.75
N LEU A 44 9.02 -21.01 -36.43
CA LEU A 44 7.78 -21.59 -35.88
C LEU A 44 7.91 -23.10 -35.63
N GLU A 45 8.60 -23.81 -36.51
CA GLU A 45 8.86 -25.26 -36.39
C GLU A 45 9.92 -25.59 -35.31
N GLY A 46 10.60 -24.57 -34.77
CA GLY A 46 11.62 -24.73 -33.74
C GLY A 46 13.00 -25.14 -34.28
N GLY A 47 13.31 -24.80 -35.53
CA GLY A 47 14.63 -25.03 -36.14
C GLY A 47 15.72 -24.03 -35.70
N TYR A 48 15.46 -23.25 -34.67
CA TYR A 48 16.37 -22.26 -34.06
C TYR A 48 16.24 -22.30 -32.54
N ARG A 49 17.30 -21.94 -31.84
CA ARG A 49 17.35 -21.80 -30.37
C ARG A 49 17.10 -20.37 -29.93
N GLU A 50 16.85 -20.18 -28.63
CA GLU A 50 16.67 -18.86 -28.02
C GLU A 50 17.87 -17.95 -28.35
N GLY A 51 17.57 -16.74 -28.85
CA GLY A 51 18.57 -15.74 -29.25
C GLY A 51 19.12 -15.87 -30.68
N GLU A 52 18.91 -16.99 -31.39
CA GLU A 52 19.50 -17.20 -32.73
C GLU A 52 18.80 -16.41 -33.85
N VAL A 53 17.51 -16.13 -33.68
CA VAL A 53 16.73 -15.37 -34.68
C VAL A 53 15.64 -14.53 -34.01
N VAL A 54 15.43 -13.32 -34.54
CA VAL A 54 14.35 -12.42 -34.12
C VAL A 54 13.64 -11.82 -35.32
N LEU A 55 12.33 -11.64 -35.21
CA LEU A 55 11.55 -10.85 -36.18
C LEU A 55 11.76 -9.37 -35.87
N ARG A 56 12.05 -8.54 -36.88
CA ARG A 56 12.19 -7.08 -36.75
C ARG A 56 11.27 -6.35 -37.71
N ILE A 57 10.69 -5.24 -37.24
CA ILE A 57 9.91 -4.34 -38.11
C ILE A 57 10.86 -3.33 -38.73
N LYS A 58 10.82 -3.17 -40.06
CA LYS A 58 11.66 -2.16 -40.73
C LYS A 58 11.14 -0.77 -40.40
N THR A 59 12.03 0.11 -39.98
CA THR A 59 11.73 1.53 -39.78
C THR A 59 12.76 2.38 -40.50
N ASP A 60 12.67 3.70 -40.32
CA ASP A 60 13.74 4.61 -40.72
C ASP A 60 14.98 4.38 -39.82
N LEU A 61 16.11 4.04 -40.44
CA LEU A 61 17.40 3.87 -39.76
C LEU A 61 18.01 5.21 -39.36
N ASN A 62 17.60 6.33 -39.96
CA ASN A 62 18.04 7.67 -39.59
C ASN A 62 17.19 8.29 -38.48
N HIS A 63 16.16 7.58 -37.98
CA HIS A 63 15.29 8.09 -36.92
C HIS A 63 16.12 8.55 -35.71
N PRO A 64 15.92 9.75 -35.14
CA PRO A 64 16.81 10.32 -34.13
C PRO A 64 16.89 9.49 -32.85
N ASN A 65 15.83 8.75 -32.52
CA ASN A 65 15.82 7.79 -31.41
C ASN A 65 16.22 6.38 -31.89
N PRO A 66 17.40 5.85 -31.47
CA PRO A 66 17.86 4.52 -31.87
C PRO A 66 16.94 3.38 -31.43
N ALA A 67 16.16 3.58 -30.36
CA ALA A 67 15.23 2.58 -29.90
C ALA A 67 14.13 2.31 -30.95
N VAL A 68 13.78 3.27 -31.80
CA VAL A 68 12.77 3.10 -32.85
C VAL A 68 13.33 2.35 -34.05
N ARG A 69 14.64 2.38 -34.28
CA ARG A 69 15.27 1.79 -35.46
C ARG A 69 15.19 0.27 -35.42
N ASP A 70 14.53 -0.32 -36.41
CA ASP A 70 14.45 -1.76 -36.66
C ASP A 70 14.23 -2.61 -35.40
N TRP A 71 13.19 -2.25 -34.65
CA TRP A 71 12.90 -2.82 -33.33
C TRP A 71 12.44 -4.30 -33.43
N PRO A 72 12.79 -5.14 -32.42
CA PRO A 72 12.40 -6.55 -32.42
C PRO A 72 10.92 -6.71 -32.06
N ALA A 73 10.21 -7.51 -32.85
CA ALA A 73 8.77 -7.72 -32.77
C ALA A 73 8.43 -9.07 -32.13
N ALA A 74 9.21 -10.12 -32.38
CA ALA A 74 9.03 -11.44 -31.79
C ALA A 74 10.37 -12.14 -31.59
N ARG A 75 10.42 -13.06 -30.61
CA ARG A 75 11.61 -13.85 -30.29
C ARG A 75 11.23 -15.29 -29.95
N ILE A 76 12.23 -16.17 -29.96
CA ILE A 76 12.12 -17.53 -29.44
C ILE A 76 12.26 -17.49 -27.91
N ILE A 77 11.50 -18.32 -27.21
CA ILE A 77 11.66 -18.62 -25.79
C ILE A 77 11.90 -20.12 -25.65
N ASP A 78 12.88 -20.51 -24.84
CA ASP A 78 13.01 -21.88 -24.37
C ASP A 78 11.84 -22.22 -23.43
N THR A 79 10.83 -22.90 -23.97
CA THR A 79 9.62 -23.27 -23.24
C THR A 79 9.80 -24.45 -22.30
N GLU A 80 10.89 -25.22 -22.42
CA GLU A 80 11.20 -26.27 -21.45
C GLU A 80 11.69 -25.63 -20.14
N LYS A 81 12.53 -24.60 -20.27
CA LYS A 81 13.03 -23.81 -19.13
C LYS A 81 11.99 -22.80 -18.60
N TYR A 82 11.23 -22.18 -19.50
CA TYR A 82 10.29 -21.11 -19.18
C TYR A 82 8.90 -21.35 -19.82
N PRO A 83 8.17 -22.40 -19.40
CA PRO A 83 6.85 -22.70 -19.96
C PRO A 83 5.86 -21.57 -19.68
N HIS A 84 4.99 -21.27 -20.65
CA HIS A 84 3.97 -20.25 -20.44
C HIS A 84 2.90 -20.77 -19.45
N PRO A 85 2.50 -19.98 -18.43
CA PRO A 85 1.62 -20.46 -17.36
C PRO A 85 0.23 -20.95 -17.82
N ARG A 86 -0.24 -20.53 -18.99
CA ARG A 86 -1.55 -20.93 -19.54
C ARG A 86 -1.52 -21.94 -20.68
N VAL A 87 -0.44 -21.98 -21.46
CA VAL A 87 -0.38 -22.77 -22.70
C VAL A 87 0.85 -23.68 -22.77
N GLY A 88 1.62 -23.74 -21.68
CA GLY A 88 2.84 -24.53 -21.56
C GLY A 88 3.80 -24.24 -22.71
N SER A 89 4.24 -25.31 -23.36
CA SER A 89 5.22 -25.29 -24.46
C SER A 89 4.59 -25.31 -25.86
N LYS A 90 3.29 -24.99 -25.97
CA LYS A 90 2.57 -25.04 -27.26
C LYS A 90 3.17 -24.09 -28.31
N TYR A 91 3.66 -22.93 -27.91
CA TYR A 91 4.24 -21.93 -28.81
C TYR A 91 5.67 -21.59 -28.40
N LYS A 92 6.60 -21.68 -29.35
CA LYS A 92 8.03 -21.35 -29.15
C LYS A 92 8.35 -19.90 -29.46
N VAL A 93 7.56 -19.28 -30.36
CA VAL A 93 7.73 -17.88 -30.79
C VAL A 93 6.75 -17.00 -30.04
N TRP A 94 7.28 -15.98 -29.36
CA TRP A 94 6.51 -15.07 -28.53
C TRP A 94 6.64 -13.62 -29.03
N PRO A 95 5.51 -12.91 -29.20
CA PRO A 95 5.55 -11.50 -29.54
C PRO A 95 6.12 -10.68 -28.38
N LEU A 96 6.89 -9.65 -28.70
CA LEU A 96 7.32 -8.64 -27.76
C LEU A 96 6.24 -7.56 -27.64
N TYR A 97 6.34 -6.75 -26.57
CA TYR A 97 5.33 -5.77 -26.17
C TYR A 97 4.70 -4.97 -27.33
N ASN A 98 5.52 -4.38 -28.21
CA ASN A 98 4.99 -3.51 -29.27
C ASN A 98 4.18 -4.28 -30.32
N LEU A 99 4.59 -5.50 -30.68
CA LEU A 99 3.83 -6.36 -31.59
C LEU A 99 2.55 -6.84 -30.92
N ALA A 100 2.63 -7.38 -29.71
CA ALA A 100 1.49 -7.91 -28.97
C ALA A 100 0.43 -6.82 -28.74
N CYS A 101 0.79 -5.74 -28.04
CA CYS A 101 -0.15 -4.67 -27.72
C CYS A 101 -0.67 -3.99 -28.99
N GLY A 102 0.17 -3.77 -29.99
CA GLY A 102 -0.27 -3.09 -31.22
C GLY A 102 -1.28 -3.93 -32.01
N VAL A 103 -1.09 -5.25 -32.09
CA VAL A 103 -2.06 -6.15 -32.75
C VAL A 103 -3.33 -6.27 -31.91
N ASP A 104 -3.21 -6.45 -30.59
CA ASP A 104 -4.36 -6.53 -29.68
C ASP A 104 -5.21 -5.26 -29.75
N ASP A 105 -4.60 -4.08 -29.70
CA ASP A 105 -5.31 -2.80 -29.77
C ASP A 105 -6.14 -2.69 -31.06
N HIS A 106 -5.59 -3.12 -32.20
CA HIS A 106 -6.30 -3.11 -33.48
C HIS A 106 -7.44 -4.13 -33.51
N LEU A 107 -7.16 -5.39 -33.15
CA LEU A 107 -8.14 -6.48 -33.22
C LEU A 107 -9.29 -6.30 -32.21
N LEU A 108 -9.02 -5.68 -31.07
CA LEU A 108 -10.03 -5.37 -30.05
C LEU A 108 -10.76 -4.04 -30.33
N GLY A 109 -10.41 -3.31 -31.39
CA GLY A 109 -11.07 -2.06 -31.76
C GLY A 109 -10.83 -0.93 -30.76
N ILE A 110 -9.66 -0.89 -30.12
CA ILE A 110 -9.30 0.16 -29.16
C ILE A 110 -9.29 1.52 -29.86
N THR A 111 -10.03 2.48 -29.30
CA THR A 111 -10.13 3.84 -29.84
C THR A 111 -9.16 4.80 -29.15
N HIS A 112 -8.90 4.59 -27.86
CA HIS A 112 -8.03 5.42 -27.04
C HIS A 112 -7.09 4.55 -26.21
N ILE A 113 -5.78 4.79 -26.32
CA ILE A 113 -4.74 4.15 -25.54
C ILE A 113 -4.30 5.12 -24.44
N ILE A 114 -4.60 4.80 -23.18
CA ILE A 114 -4.24 5.63 -22.02
C ILE A 114 -3.09 4.96 -21.26
N ARG A 115 -1.91 5.57 -21.24
CA ARG A 115 -0.70 4.94 -20.66
C ARG A 115 0.34 5.95 -20.16
N GLY A 116 1.31 5.46 -19.38
CA GLY A 116 2.41 6.28 -18.87
C GLY A 116 3.31 6.86 -19.97
N LYS A 117 3.86 8.05 -19.76
CA LYS A 117 4.73 8.78 -20.70
C LYS A 117 5.98 8.01 -21.15
N GLU A 118 6.42 7.00 -20.39
CA GLU A 118 7.48 6.09 -20.80
C GLU A 118 7.18 5.31 -22.10
N HIS A 119 5.92 5.25 -22.50
CA HIS A 119 5.49 4.57 -23.71
C HIS A 119 5.43 5.47 -24.96
N LEU A 120 5.86 6.73 -24.88
CA LEU A 120 5.95 7.62 -26.05
C LEU A 120 6.80 7.01 -27.18
N THR A 121 7.92 6.38 -26.86
CA THR A 121 8.74 5.69 -27.87
C THR A 121 8.05 4.45 -28.44
N ASN A 122 7.24 3.76 -27.62
CA ASN A 122 6.49 2.59 -28.08
C ASN A 122 5.35 2.98 -29.04
N GLN A 123 4.73 4.15 -28.86
CA GLN A 123 3.79 4.70 -29.84
C GLN A 123 4.44 4.79 -31.22
N VAL A 124 5.59 5.46 -31.32
CA VAL A 124 6.29 5.64 -32.59
C VAL A 124 6.63 4.29 -33.23
N ARG A 125 7.10 3.33 -32.44
CA ARG A 125 7.36 1.96 -32.92
C ARG A 125 6.11 1.30 -33.49
N GLN A 126 5.00 1.36 -32.77
CA GLN A 126 3.74 0.76 -33.18
C GLN A 126 3.15 1.46 -34.42
N GLU A 127 3.28 2.78 -34.55
CA GLU A 127 2.83 3.55 -35.71
C GLU A 127 3.51 3.10 -37.02
N TYR A 128 4.80 2.75 -36.99
CA TYR A 128 5.47 2.14 -38.15
C TYR A 128 4.79 0.83 -38.56
N MET A 129 4.55 -0.06 -37.60
CA MET A 129 3.87 -1.33 -37.86
C MET A 129 2.44 -1.12 -38.39
N TYR A 130 1.69 -0.19 -37.80
CA TYR A 130 0.34 0.13 -38.24
C TYR A 130 0.32 0.64 -39.68
N ARG A 131 1.25 1.55 -40.04
CA ARG A 131 1.39 2.04 -41.42
C ARG A 131 1.64 0.89 -42.40
N HIS A 132 2.52 -0.03 -42.03
CA HIS A 132 2.85 -1.20 -42.86
C HIS A 132 1.67 -2.14 -43.07
N LEU A 133 0.73 -2.18 -42.13
CA LEU A 133 -0.46 -3.02 -42.17
C LEU A 133 -1.70 -2.27 -42.71
N GLY A 134 -1.56 -0.99 -43.07
CA GLY A 134 -2.68 -0.16 -43.52
C GLY A 134 -3.68 0.17 -42.41
N TRP A 135 -3.26 0.09 -41.15
CA TRP A 135 -4.11 0.33 -39.99
C TRP A 135 -4.04 1.79 -39.53
N LYS A 136 -5.14 2.29 -38.98
CA LYS A 136 -5.19 3.58 -38.28
C LYS A 136 -4.81 3.37 -36.82
N TYR A 137 -3.79 4.08 -36.35
CA TYR A 137 -3.38 4.01 -34.94
C TYR A 137 -4.40 4.72 -34.04
N PRO A 138 -4.78 4.14 -32.87
CA PRO A 138 -5.71 4.77 -31.93
C PRO A 138 -5.18 6.10 -31.37
N GLU A 139 -6.06 6.91 -30.79
CA GLU A 139 -5.62 8.11 -30.08
C GLU A 139 -4.84 7.72 -28.83
N ALA A 140 -3.60 8.17 -28.68
CA ALA A 140 -2.77 7.84 -27.52
C ALA A 140 -2.61 9.01 -26.56
N ILE A 141 -3.11 8.83 -25.34
CA ILE A 141 -3.05 9.81 -24.25
C ILE A 141 -2.00 9.36 -23.25
N HIS A 142 -0.96 10.18 -23.08
CA HIS A 142 0.16 9.89 -22.19
C HIS A 142 0.08 10.71 -20.90
N TYR A 143 0.11 10.03 -19.76
CA TYR A 143 0.15 10.66 -18.44
C TYR A 143 1.50 10.44 -17.75
N GLY A 144 1.88 11.37 -16.88
CA GLY A 144 3.10 11.31 -16.11
C GLY A 144 3.04 10.24 -15.02
N ARG A 145 4.21 9.85 -14.52
CA ARG A 145 4.30 8.76 -13.54
C ARG A 145 3.76 9.21 -12.19
N LEU A 146 3.02 8.31 -11.55
CA LEU A 146 2.66 8.44 -10.15
C LEU A 146 3.82 7.95 -9.28
N LYS A 147 4.13 8.73 -8.25
CA LYS A 147 5.07 8.41 -7.18
C LYS A 147 4.37 8.62 -5.84
N ILE A 148 4.89 8.02 -4.79
CA ILE A 148 4.42 8.27 -3.42
C ILE A 148 5.65 8.63 -2.59
N THR A 149 5.56 9.70 -1.81
CA THR A 149 6.67 10.15 -0.97
C THR A 149 7.11 9.02 -0.04
N GLY A 150 8.40 8.71 -0.03
CA GLY A 150 8.97 7.68 0.86
C GLY A 150 8.63 6.23 0.53
N ALA A 151 7.94 5.92 -0.58
CA ALA A 151 7.62 4.55 -0.97
C ALA A 151 8.04 4.22 -2.41
N SER A 152 8.55 2.99 -2.63
CA SER A 152 8.88 2.51 -3.96
C SER A 152 7.69 1.80 -4.60
N LEU A 153 7.32 2.19 -5.82
CA LEU A 153 6.34 1.48 -6.64
C LEU A 153 6.99 0.51 -7.65
N SER A 154 8.32 0.39 -7.63
CA SER A 154 9.02 -0.49 -8.58
C SER A 154 8.91 -1.95 -8.15
N LYS A 155 8.26 -2.78 -8.97
CA LYS A 155 8.14 -4.22 -8.75
C LYS A 155 9.49 -4.88 -8.48
N SER A 156 10.52 -4.57 -9.28
CA SER A 156 11.84 -5.17 -9.12
C SER A 156 12.48 -4.83 -7.78
N LYS A 157 12.32 -3.58 -7.31
CA LYS A 157 12.83 -3.16 -6.00
C LYS A 157 12.07 -3.83 -4.86
N ILE A 158 10.74 -3.97 -4.97
CA ILE A 158 9.92 -4.67 -3.97
C ILE A 158 10.32 -6.15 -3.89
N VAL A 159 10.43 -6.84 -5.04
CA VAL A 159 10.84 -8.25 -5.10
C VAL A 159 12.26 -8.44 -4.55
N GLN A 160 13.18 -7.51 -4.86
CA GLN A 160 14.51 -7.52 -4.27
C GLN A 160 14.45 -7.36 -2.75
N GLY A 161 13.67 -6.38 -2.25
CA GLY A 161 13.47 -6.19 -0.81
C GLY A 161 12.85 -7.40 -0.11
N MET A 162 11.96 -8.16 -0.77
CA MET A 162 11.46 -9.43 -0.24
C MET A 162 12.56 -10.48 -0.13
N LYS A 163 13.40 -10.63 -1.17
CA LYS A 163 14.53 -11.57 -1.16
C LYS A 163 15.57 -11.24 -0.09
N GLU A 164 15.77 -9.95 0.18
CA GLU A 164 16.68 -9.44 1.19
C GLU A 164 16.07 -9.44 2.61
N GLY A 165 14.82 -9.90 2.77
CA GLY A 165 14.12 -9.91 4.05
C GLY A 165 13.66 -8.54 4.55
N LEU A 166 13.82 -7.49 3.73
CA LEU A 166 13.34 -6.15 4.05
C LEU A 166 11.82 -6.13 4.16
N TYR A 167 11.09 -6.82 3.28
CA TYR A 167 9.62 -6.90 3.32
C TYR A 167 9.16 -8.33 3.54
N LYS A 168 8.12 -8.52 4.37
CA LYS A 168 7.59 -9.85 4.67
C LYS A 168 6.84 -10.46 3.49
N ASP A 169 5.93 -9.69 2.88
CA ASP A 169 5.11 -10.10 1.73
C ASP A 169 4.51 -8.85 1.05
N TRP A 170 3.68 -9.03 0.02
CA TRP A 170 3.06 -7.95 -0.75
C TRP A 170 2.11 -7.09 0.07
N ASP A 171 1.69 -7.54 1.25
CA ASP A 171 0.84 -6.82 2.18
C ASP A 171 1.59 -6.19 3.36
N ASP A 172 2.93 -6.18 3.30
CA ASP A 172 3.79 -5.51 4.29
C ASP A 172 3.42 -4.01 4.41
N PRO A 173 3.18 -3.49 5.62
CA PRO A 173 2.63 -2.14 5.82
C PRO A 173 3.53 -1.01 5.30
N ARG A 174 4.82 -1.27 5.06
CA ARG A 174 5.75 -0.30 4.47
C ARG A 174 5.57 -0.13 2.96
N LEU A 175 4.87 -1.05 2.31
CA LEU A 175 4.61 -1.00 0.88
C LEU A 175 3.38 -0.14 0.57
N ALA A 176 3.35 0.38 -0.65
CA ALA A 176 2.20 1.10 -1.21
C ALA A 176 1.38 0.25 -2.19
N THR A 177 1.41 -1.07 -2.01
CA THR A 177 0.56 -2.00 -2.77
C THR A 177 -0.88 -1.88 -2.26
N PHE A 178 -1.86 -2.23 -3.09
CA PHE A 178 -3.25 -2.28 -2.60
C PHE A 178 -3.45 -3.29 -1.48
N ALA A 179 -2.68 -4.38 -1.46
CA ALA A 179 -2.73 -5.36 -0.37
C ALA A 179 -2.27 -4.74 0.96
N ALA A 180 -1.14 -4.01 0.97
CA ALA A 180 -0.62 -3.33 2.15
C ALA A 180 -1.54 -2.19 2.62
N LEU A 181 -2.02 -1.35 1.69
CA LEU A 181 -2.96 -0.26 2.01
C LEU A 181 -4.25 -0.81 2.63
N ARG A 182 -4.82 -1.87 2.05
CA ARG A 182 -5.99 -2.55 2.61
C ARG A 182 -5.69 -3.18 3.97
N ARG A 183 -4.52 -3.80 4.13
CA ARG A 183 -4.09 -4.41 5.41
C ARG A 183 -3.98 -3.37 6.52
N ARG A 184 -3.50 -2.17 6.18
CA ARG A 184 -3.42 -1.02 7.08
C ARG A 184 -4.77 -0.40 7.43
N GLY A 185 -5.85 -0.65 6.69
CA GLY A 185 -7.13 0.02 6.87
C GLY A 185 -7.31 1.31 6.06
N ILE A 186 -6.52 1.50 5.00
CA ILE A 186 -6.80 2.52 3.99
C ILE A 186 -7.94 2.02 3.09
N THR A 187 -9.02 2.81 3.04
CA THR A 187 -10.22 2.44 2.29
C THR A 187 -10.03 2.59 0.79
N ALA A 188 -10.75 1.78 0.00
CA ALA A 188 -10.76 1.91 -1.45
C ALA A 188 -11.26 3.29 -1.91
N ASP A 189 -12.24 3.85 -1.20
CA ASP A 189 -12.82 5.15 -1.53
C ASP A 189 -11.85 6.30 -1.26
N ALA A 190 -11.00 6.19 -0.23
CA ALA A 190 -9.93 7.15 -0.01
C ALA A 190 -8.93 7.17 -1.17
N ILE A 191 -8.55 5.98 -1.66
CA ILE A 191 -7.64 5.84 -2.80
C ILE A 191 -8.28 6.41 -4.07
N LYS A 192 -9.53 6.03 -4.37
CA LYS A 192 -10.25 6.56 -5.54
C LYS A 192 -10.36 8.07 -5.50
N LYS A 193 -10.77 8.64 -4.35
CA LYS A 193 -10.91 10.09 -4.17
C LYS A 193 -9.58 10.80 -4.40
N MET A 194 -8.49 10.30 -3.82
CA MET A 194 -7.16 10.86 -4.05
C MET A 194 -6.76 10.84 -5.54
N ILE A 195 -7.03 9.75 -6.26
CA ILE A 195 -6.69 9.63 -7.68
C ILE A 195 -7.55 10.56 -8.55
N ILE A 196 -8.84 10.71 -8.22
CA ILE A 196 -9.76 11.64 -8.90
C ILE A 196 -9.32 13.09 -8.65
N ASP A 197 -9.00 13.46 -7.41
CA ASP A 197 -8.57 14.80 -7.02
C ASP A 197 -7.26 15.21 -7.73
N VAL A 198 -6.35 14.24 -7.95
CA VAL A 198 -5.09 14.45 -8.66
C VAL A 198 -5.31 14.63 -10.17
N GLY A 199 -6.14 13.77 -10.76
CA GLY A 199 -6.44 13.74 -12.18
C GLY A 199 -5.24 13.33 -13.07
N PRO A 200 -5.48 12.99 -14.34
CA PRO A 200 -4.41 12.73 -15.29
C PRO A 200 -3.66 14.03 -15.63
N LYS A 201 -2.34 14.01 -15.48
CA LYS A 201 -1.44 15.11 -15.87
C LYS A 201 -0.33 14.54 -16.73
N THR A 202 0.21 15.33 -17.66
CA THR A 202 1.38 14.94 -18.47
C THR A 202 2.68 14.95 -17.65
N SER A 203 2.72 15.76 -16.59
CA SER A 203 3.80 15.81 -15.62
C SER A 203 3.71 14.69 -14.58
N ASP A 204 4.86 14.31 -14.00
CA ASP A 204 4.88 13.33 -12.91
C ASP A 204 4.20 13.93 -11.67
N VAL A 205 3.50 13.07 -10.92
CA VAL A 205 2.82 13.46 -9.68
C VAL A 205 3.40 12.65 -8.53
N THR A 206 3.73 13.33 -7.44
CA THR A 206 4.09 12.69 -6.17
C THR A 206 2.94 12.85 -5.18
N LEU A 207 2.41 11.73 -4.71
CA LEU A 207 1.34 11.66 -3.73
C LEU A 207 1.92 11.75 -2.31
N SER A 208 1.24 12.51 -1.45
CA SER A 208 1.55 12.65 -0.02
C SER A 208 0.71 11.65 0.79
N TRP A 209 1.35 11.04 1.79
CA TRP A 209 0.67 10.15 2.74
C TRP A 209 -0.33 10.92 3.60
N GLU A 210 0.02 12.15 3.99
CA GLU A 210 -0.80 13.03 4.82
C GLU A 210 -2.13 13.35 4.13
N ASN A 211 -2.11 13.61 2.82
CA ASN A 211 -3.32 13.83 2.04
C ASN A 211 -4.20 12.57 1.99
N LEU A 212 -3.60 11.40 1.75
CA LEU A 212 -4.33 10.13 1.75
C LEU A 212 -4.95 9.84 3.14
N TYR A 213 -4.21 10.10 4.22
CA TYR A 213 -4.68 9.94 5.59
C TYR A 213 -5.80 10.89 5.93
N ALA A 214 -5.70 12.17 5.55
CA ALA A 214 -6.75 13.15 5.76
C ALA A 214 -8.05 12.76 5.05
N ILE A 215 -7.96 12.26 3.81
CA ILE A 215 -9.12 11.73 3.08
C ILE A 215 -9.69 10.51 3.79
N ASN A 216 -8.84 9.53 4.14
CA ASN A 216 -9.28 8.29 4.78
C ASN A 216 -9.92 8.55 6.15
N ARG A 217 -9.42 9.52 6.91
CA ARG A 217 -9.99 9.97 8.17
C ARG A 217 -11.39 10.51 8.00
N LYS A 218 -11.62 11.41 7.03
CA LYS A 218 -12.96 11.97 6.75
C LYS A 218 -13.98 10.89 6.39
N ILE A 219 -13.53 9.79 5.79
CA ILE A 219 -14.40 8.64 5.45
C ILE A 219 -14.68 7.78 6.69
N LEU A 220 -13.66 7.50 7.50
CA LEU A 220 -13.78 6.58 8.63
C LEU A 220 -14.42 7.21 9.87
N ASP A 221 -14.14 8.49 10.15
CA ASP A 221 -14.52 9.15 11.40
C ASP A 221 -16.01 9.06 11.72
N PRO A 222 -16.96 9.28 10.77
CA PRO A 222 -18.39 9.16 11.07
C PRO A 222 -18.87 7.73 11.39
N THR A 223 -18.05 6.70 11.15
CA THR A 223 -18.49 5.28 11.21
C THR A 223 -17.66 4.38 12.12
N ALA A 224 -16.44 4.77 12.48
CA ALA A 224 -15.51 3.92 13.22
C ALA A 224 -15.81 3.95 14.72
N ASP A 225 -16.12 2.84 15.39
CA ASP A 225 -16.35 2.89 16.84
C ASP A 225 -15.07 3.21 17.64
N ARG A 226 -15.23 3.85 18.80
CA ARG A 226 -14.17 4.39 19.65
C ARG A 226 -13.90 3.44 20.79
N TYR A 227 -12.63 3.05 20.89
CA TYR A 227 -12.14 2.15 21.91
C TYR A 227 -10.84 2.68 22.53
N PHE A 228 -10.48 2.11 23.66
CA PHE A 228 -9.22 2.38 24.34
C PHE A 228 -8.18 1.29 24.05
N PHE A 229 -6.98 1.77 23.71
CA PHE A 229 -5.76 0.99 23.63
C PHE A 229 -4.66 1.78 24.33
N VAL A 230 -4.06 1.16 25.34
CA VAL A 230 -2.98 1.71 26.15
C VAL A 230 -1.67 1.08 25.69
N PRO A 231 -0.83 1.80 24.91
CA PRO A 231 0.50 1.33 24.55
C PRO A 231 1.47 1.47 25.72
N ASN A 232 2.42 0.54 25.84
CA ASN A 232 3.41 0.52 26.94
C ASN A 232 2.73 0.77 28.31
N PRO A 233 1.82 -0.11 28.72
CA PRO A 233 0.97 0.10 29.88
C PRO A 233 1.78 0.12 31.17
N ILE A 234 1.40 1.01 32.08
CA ILE A 234 1.79 0.94 33.49
C ILE A 234 0.54 0.99 34.36
N GLU A 235 0.62 0.39 35.55
CA GLU A 235 -0.48 0.37 36.50
C GLU A 235 -0.53 1.68 37.29
N LEU A 236 -1.66 2.37 37.23
CA LEU A 236 -2.00 3.54 38.04
C LEU A 236 -3.00 3.14 39.13
N THR A 237 -2.57 3.21 40.39
CA THR A 237 -3.43 2.93 41.54
C THR A 237 -4.00 4.25 42.08
N ALA A 238 -5.30 4.48 41.89
CA ALA A 238 -6.01 5.61 42.46
C ALA A 238 -6.56 5.25 43.85
N LYS A 239 -6.13 5.97 44.88
CA LYS A 239 -6.54 5.82 46.29
C LYS A 239 -7.64 6.82 46.66
N GLN A 240 -8.25 6.63 47.84
CA GLN A 240 -9.25 7.53 48.42
C GLN A 240 -10.51 7.72 47.54
N ILE A 241 -10.89 6.69 46.79
CA ILE A 241 -12.08 6.72 45.94
C ILE A 241 -13.31 6.61 46.86
N PRO A 242 -14.19 7.63 46.92
CA PRO A 242 -15.21 7.73 47.98
C PRO A 242 -16.41 6.79 47.80
N LYS A 243 -16.65 6.30 46.59
CA LYS A 243 -17.83 5.49 46.25
C LYS A 243 -17.58 4.67 44.98
N THR A 244 -18.52 3.80 44.65
CA THR A 244 -18.54 3.14 43.34
C THR A 244 -18.86 4.15 42.24
N PHE A 245 -18.09 4.11 41.15
CA PHE A 245 -18.29 4.93 39.96
C PHE A 245 -18.71 4.10 38.76
N THR A 246 -19.43 4.72 37.82
CA THR A 246 -19.78 4.10 36.54
C THR A 246 -19.39 5.05 35.42
N ALA A 247 -18.37 4.67 34.65
CA ALA A 247 -17.98 5.41 33.45
C ALA A 247 -18.77 4.90 32.25
N ARG A 248 -19.41 5.84 31.53
CA ARG A 248 -20.13 5.56 30.27
C ARG A 248 -19.39 6.22 29.12
N LEU A 249 -18.72 5.40 28.33
CA LEU A 249 -17.92 5.84 27.19
C LEU A 249 -18.71 5.58 25.90
N HIS A 250 -19.13 6.62 25.21
CA HIS A 250 -19.83 6.47 23.95
C HIS A 250 -18.96 5.75 22.92
N LEU A 251 -19.57 4.84 22.14
CA LEU A 251 -18.89 4.22 21.01
C LEU A 251 -18.61 5.22 19.88
N HIS A 252 -19.38 6.32 19.83
CA HIS A 252 -19.16 7.42 18.90
C HIS A 252 -19.56 8.74 19.55
N PRO A 253 -18.71 9.80 19.54
CA PRO A 253 -19.02 11.08 20.17
C PRO A 253 -20.31 11.74 19.65
N GLU A 254 -20.52 11.70 18.34
CA GLU A 254 -21.67 12.33 17.66
C GLU A 254 -22.86 11.40 17.39
N HIS A 255 -22.74 10.09 17.66
CA HIS A 255 -23.76 9.08 17.32
C HIS A 255 -24.13 8.24 18.55
N SER A 256 -24.93 8.83 19.44
CA SER A 256 -25.32 8.22 20.72
C SER A 256 -26.18 6.96 20.56
N GLU A 257 -26.88 6.82 19.43
CA GLU A 257 -27.67 5.65 19.06
C GLU A 257 -26.82 4.37 18.90
N ARG A 258 -25.50 4.52 18.71
CA ARG A 258 -24.57 3.38 18.65
C ARG A 258 -24.30 2.75 20.02
N GLY A 259 -24.72 3.42 21.09
CA GLY A 259 -24.58 2.94 22.46
C GLY A 259 -23.25 3.33 23.10
N PHE A 260 -22.94 2.63 24.18
CA PHE A 260 -21.83 2.95 25.07
C PHE A 260 -21.15 1.69 25.60
N ARG A 261 -19.87 1.85 25.95
CA ARG A 261 -19.09 0.93 26.78
C ARG A 261 -19.25 1.41 28.23
N GLU A 262 -19.60 0.51 29.14
CA GLU A 262 -19.84 0.86 30.55
C GLU A 262 -18.87 0.12 31.45
N TYR A 263 -18.22 0.85 32.36
CA TYR A 263 -17.26 0.32 33.32
C TYR A 263 -17.64 0.72 34.74
N THR A 264 -17.94 -0.27 35.58
CA THR A 264 -18.20 -0.05 37.01
C THR A 264 -16.92 -0.20 37.81
N ILE A 265 -16.48 0.88 38.45
CA ILE A 265 -15.27 0.96 39.26
C ILE A 265 -15.68 0.90 40.72
N LYS A 266 -15.43 -0.27 41.34
CA LYS A 266 -15.64 -0.47 42.78
C LYS A 266 -14.30 -0.31 43.48
N PRO A 267 -14.16 0.62 44.46
CA PRO A 267 -12.97 0.66 45.28
C PRO A 267 -12.82 -0.63 46.08
N ASN A 268 -11.59 -1.09 46.27
CA ASN A 268 -11.28 -2.19 47.17
C ASN A 268 -11.74 -1.83 48.61
N GLU A 269 -12.38 -2.77 49.29
CA GLU A 269 -13.00 -2.55 50.61
C GLU A 269 -11.97 -2.17 51.68
N ASP A 270 -10.75 -2.70 51.60
CA ASP A 270 -9.69 -2.48 52.59
C ASP A 270 -8.89 -1.19 52.32
N SER A 271 -8.60 -0.90 51.05
CA SER A 271 -7.69 0.21 50.68
C SER A 271 -8.38 1.43 50.08
N GLY A 272 -9.67 1.34 49.76
CA GLY A 272 -10.40 2.40 49.07
C GLY A 272 -9.81 2.75 47.69
N SER A 273 -9.12 1.80 47.05
CA SER A 273 -8.35 2.02 45.82
C SER A 273 -8.86 1.22 44.63
N ALA A 274 -8.55 1.70 43.41
CA ALA A 274 -8.76 0.97 42.17
C ALA A 274 -7.55 1.17 41.23
N SER A 275 -7.24 0.13 40.44
CA SER A 275 -6.10 0.12 39.52
C SER A 275 -6.54 0.25 38.06
N PHE A 276 -5.76 0.99 37.29
CA PHE A 276 -5.99 1.24 35.87
C PHE A 276 -4.71 1.07 35.06
N TRP A 277 -4.82 0.51 33.87
CA TRP A 277 -3.78 0.63 32.85
C TRP A 277 -3.84 2.01 32.21
N VAL A 278 -2.72 2.72 32.24
CA VAL A 278 -2.50 4.00 31.56
C VAL A 278 -1.20 3.96 30.77
N SER A 279 -1.08 4.84 29.78
CA SER A 279 0.12 4.90 28.95
C SER A 279 1.29 5.41 29.78
N LYS A 280 2.43 4.72 29.73
CA LYS A 280 3.66 5.20 30.39
C LYS A 280 3.99 6.65 30.02
N ARG A 281 3.81 7.00 28.74
CA ARG A 281 4.04 8.36 28.24
C ARG A 281 3.17 9.40 28.94
N ASP A 282 1.92 9.06 29.26
CA ASP A 282 1.00 9.99 29.89
C ASP A 282 1.43 10.29 31.34
N VAL A 283 1.95 9.28 32.05
CA VAL A 283 2.47 9.42 33.42
C VAL A 283 3.84 10.09 33.43
N ASP A 284 4.74 9.73 32.52
CA ASP A 284 6.06 10.38 32.39
C ASP A 284 5.95 11.88 32.07
N ALA A 285 4.83 12.30 31.46
CA ALA A 285 4.52 13.70 31.19
C ALA A 285 3.99 14.45 32.43
N SER A 286 3.68 13.74 33.51
CA SER A 286 3.13 14.27 34.76
C SER A 286 4.16 14.21 35.90
N LYS A 287 3.98 15.05 36.92
CA LYS A 287 4.79 15.10 38.14
C LYS A 287 3.90 14.93 39.36
N ALA A 288 4.52 14.66 40.51
CA ALA A 288 3.81 14.68 41.79
C ALA A 288 3.12 16.06 42.00
N GLY A 289 1.83 16.03 42.34
CA GLY A 289 0.96 17.20 42.44
C GLY A 289 0.20 17.55 41.15
N ASP A 290 0.54 16.96 40.00
CA ASP A 290 -0.23 17.20 38.77
C ASP A 290 -1.56 16.43 38.80
N VAL A 291 -2.61 17.09 38.29
CA VAL A 291 -3.94 16.49 38.18
C VAL A 291 -4.11 15.86 36.79
N ILE A 292 -4.61 14.64 36.77
CA ILE A 292 -4.98 13.89 35.56
C ILE A 292 -6.48 13.64 35.58
N ARG A 293 -7.13 13.86 34.43
CA ARG A 293 -8.53 13.50 34.19
C ARG A 293 -8.58 12.14 33.49
N LEU A 294 -9.16 11.15 34.17
CA LEU A 294 -9.54 9.89 33.54
C LEU A 294 -10.84 10.12 32.75
N MET A 295 -10.80 9.91 31.44
CA MET A 295 -11.93 10.17 30.52
C MET A 295 -13.24 9.56 31.03
N GLU A 296 -14.29 10.38 31.12
CA GLU A 296 -15.63 9.99 31.60
C GLU A 296 -15.69 9.31 32.99
N LEU A 297 -14.66 9.48 33.83
CA LEU A 297 -14.59 8.90 35.18
C LEU A 297 -14.42 9.98 36.26
N PHE A 298 -13.24 10.12 36.89
CA PHE A 298 -12.92 11.18 37.87
C PHE A 298 -11.52 11.80 37.64
N ASN A 299 -11.16 12.78 38.46
CA ASN A 299 -9.85 13.42 38.52
C ASN A 299 -8.99 12.76 39.60
N VAL A 300 -7.70 12.63 39.32
CA VAL A 300 -6.72 12.11 40.28
C VAL A 300 -5.50 13.02 40.32
N GLU A 301 -4.90 13.20 41.49
CA GLU A 301 -3.63 13.89 41.67
C GLU A 301 -2.50 12.86 41.81
N ILE A 302 -1.47 12.97 40.98
CA ILE A 302 -0.31 12.09 41.04
C ILE A 302 0.42 12.32 42.37
N GLN A 303 0.58 11.27 43.16
CA GLN A 303 1.35 11.30 44.40
C GLN A 303 2.79 10.85 44.16
N SER A 304 2.94 9.77 43.39
CA SER A 304 4.25 9.25 43.01
C SER A 304 4.17 8.49 41.69
N ALA A 305 5.27 8.47 40.95
CA ALA A 305 5.42 7.68 39.73
C ALA A 305 6.79 6.99 39.75
N SER A 306 6.79 5.71 39.40
CA SER A 306 7.97 4.88 39.22
C SER A 306 8.05 4.39 37.77
N ALA A 307 9.11 3.65 37.44
CA ALA A 307 9.27 3.07 36.10
C ALA A 307 8.19 2.04 35.71
N TYR A 308 7.47 1.49 36.71
CA TYR A 308 6.55 0.35 36.54
C TYR A 308 5.11 0.64 36.99
N SER A 309 4.92 1.62 37.88
CA SER A 309 3.61 1.95 38.44
C SER A 309 3.54 3.40 38.89
N ALA A 310 2.33 3.92 39.03
CA ALA A 310 2.06 5.22 39.60
C ALA A 310 0.98 5.13 40.69
N GLU A 311 1.09 6.00 41.69
CA GLU A 311 0.06 6.19 42.70
C GLU A 311 -0.55 7.57 42.56
N ALA A 312 -1.87 7.64 42.68
CA ALA A 312 -2.62 8.88 42.68
C ALA A 312 -3.72 8.85 43.73
N SER A 313 -4.20 10.02 44.14
CA SER A 313 -5.35 10.18 45.02
C SER A 313 -6.52 10.76 44.23
N PHE A 314 -7.72 10.26 44.49
CA PHE A 314 -8.95 10.89 44.00
C PHE A 314 -9.03 12.34 44.49
N THR A 315 -9.36 13.27 43.60
CA THR A 315 -9.58 14.68 43.96
C THR A 315 -11.05 15.06 43.78
N SER A 316 -11.60 14.88 42.57
CA SER A 316 -12.97 15.26 42.30
C SER A 316 -13.56 14.61 41.04
N GLU A 317 -14.86 14.78 40.82
CA GLU A 317 -15.57 14.28 39.63
C GLU A 317 -15.66 15.33 38.50
N SER A 318 -15.53 16.62 38.84
CA SER A 318 -15.92 17.72 37.96
C SER A 318 -14.92 17.96 36.83
N TYR A 319 -15.43 18.04 35.60
CA TYR A 319 -14.66 18.51 34.46
C TYR A 319 -14.22 19.98 34.61
N GLU A 320 -14.94 20.81 35.38
CA GLU A 320 -14.54 22.20 35.62
C GLU A 320 -13.28 22.29 36.47
N GLU A 321 -13.14 21.43 37.48
CA GLU A 321 -11.96 21.38 38.33
C GLU A 321 -10.75 20.83 37.57
N ALA A 322 -10.96 19.84 36.70
CA ALA A 322 -9.95 19.38 35.75
C ALA A 322 -9.44 20.53 34.87
N ARG A 323 -10.35 21.35 34.32
CA ARG A 323 -9.99 22.52 33.50
C ARG A 323 -9.23 23.58 34.29
N LYS A 324 -9.66 23.88 35.52
CA LYS A 324 -8.97 24.83 36.42
C LYS A 324 -7.55 24.37 36.75
N ALA A 325 -7.36 23.07 36.98
CA ALA A 325 -6.07 22.45 37.22
C ALA A 325 -5.24 22.22 35.94
N LYS A 326 -5.76 22.58 34.76
CA LYS A 326 -5.17 22.27 33.44
C LYS A 326 -4.82 20.78 33.29
N ALA A 327 -5.68 19.93 33.86
CA ALA A 327 -5.44 18.51 33.96
C ALA A 327 -5.29 17.84 32.60
N GLN A 328 -4.34 16.93 32.50
CA GLN A 328 -4.16 16.12 31.31
C GLN A 328 -5.32 15.13 31.17
N LEU A 329 -6.02 15.14 30.03
CA LEU A 329 -7.08 14.18 29.73
C LEU A 329 -6.47 12.91 29.13
N ILE A 330 -6.68 11.77 29.78
CA ILE A 330 -6.12 10.48 29.34
C ILE A 330 -7.18 9.38 29.26
N HIS A 331 -7.00 8.48 28.29
CA HIS A 331 -7.74 7.22 28.24
C HIS A 331 -7.11 6.24 29.25
N TRP A 332 -7.88 5.25 29.65
CA TRP A 332 -7.53 4.32 30.74
C TRP A 332 -8.30 3.02 30.56
N ILE A 333 -7.80 1.92 31.13
CA ILE A 333 -8.51 0.64 31.12
C ILE A 333 -8.49 0.08 32.54
N PRO A 334 -9.63 -0.26 33.17
CA PRO A 334 -9.61 -0.85 34.50
C PRO A 334 -8.93 -2.22 34.47
N VAL A 335 -8.02 -2.46 35.42
CA VAL A 335 -7.30 -3.74 35.52
C VAL A 335 -8.32 -4.88 35.71
N GLY A 336 -8.20 -5.93 34.91
CA GLY A 336 -9.14 -7.07 34.88
C GLY A 336 -10.26 -6.93 33.86
N GLN A 337 -10.46 -5.75 33.26
CA GLN A 337 -11.40 -5.55 32.14
C GLN A 337 -10.66 -5.28 30.83
N ASP A 338 -9.61 -6.04 30.62
CA ASP A 338 -8.64 -5.81 29.56
C ASP A 338 -8.37 -7.06 28.70
N MET A 339 -7.56 -6.86 27.66
CA MET A 339 -6.96 -7.91 26.86
C MET A 339 -5.61 -7.46 26.28
N PRO A 340 -4.63 -8.37 26.13
CA PRO A 340 -3.40 -8.09 25.40
C PRO A 340 -3.69 -7.59 23.98
N CYS A 341 -2.93 -6.62 23.51
CA CYS A 341 -3.07 -6.07 22.18
C CYS A 341 -1.72 -5.71 21.56
N GLN A 342 -1.59 -6.03 20.27
CA GLN A 342 -0.47 -5.61 19.44
C GLN A 342 -0.98 -4.77 18.28
N VAL A 343 -0.32 -3.63 18.06
CA VAL A 343 -0.57 -2.78 16.88
C VAL A 343 0.65 -2.77 15.99
N VAL A 344 0.51 -3.28 14.77
CA VAL A 344 1.54 -3.19 13.74
C VAL A 344 1.49 -1.80 13.10
N MET A 345 2.58 -1.07 13.22
CA MET A 345 2.75 0.30 12.74
C MET A 345 3.10 0.35 11.25
N SER A 346 3.03 1.54 10.65
CA SER A 346 3.30 1.74 9.22
C SER A 346 4.75 1.43 8.81
N ASP A 347 5.69 1.45 9.75
CA ASP A 347 7.08 1.08 9.57
C ASP A 347 7.35 -0.42 9.86
N ALA A 348 6.29 -1.21 10.03
CA ALA A 348 6.31 -2.62 10.41
C ALA A 348 6.86 -2.90 11.83
N THR A 349 7.06 -1.89 12.67
CA THR A 349 7.28 -2.11 14.10
C THR A 349 5.97 -2.55 14.76
N THR A 350 6.08 -3.36 15.82
CA THR A 350 4.94 -3.77 16.63
C THR A 350 4.96 -2.99 17.93
N LEU A 351 3.85 -2.35 18.26
CA LEU A 351 3.63 -1.71 19.54
C LEU A 351 2.75 -2.61 20.40
N GLU A 352 3.32 -3.09 21.50
CA GLU A 352 2.61 -3.89 22.49
C GLU A 352 1.85 -3.00 23.49
N GLY A 353 0.71 -3.50 23.94
CA GLY A 353 -0.09 -2.81 24.94
C GLY A 353 -1.32 -3.60 25.33
N ILE A 354 -2.28 -2.87 25.87
CA ILE A 354 -3.52 -3.42 26.39
C ILE A 354 -4.70 -2.72 25.74
N ALA A 355 -5.63 -3.49 25.19
CA ALA A 355 -6.92 -2.99 24.74
C ALA A 355 -7.99 -3.32 25.77
N GLU A 356 -9.06 -2.55 25.78
CA GLU A 356 -10.19 -2.84 26.66
C GLU A 356 -10.92 -4.12 26.26
N SER A 357 -11.52 -4.81 27.23
CA SER A 357 -12.21 -6.08 27.00
C SER A 357 -13.40 -5.99 26.03
N ALA A 358 -13.98 -4.80 25.84
CA ALA A 358 -15.02 -4.57 24.83
C ALA A 358 -14.54 -4.90 23.40
N CYS A 359 -13.23 -4.80 23.14
CA CYS A 359 -12.62 -5.17 21.86
C CYS A 359 -12.73 -6.66 21.53
N LYS A 360 -13.01 -7.54 22.51
CA LYS A 360 -13.22 -8.99 22.28
C LYS A 360 -14.42 -9.27 21.35
N LYS A 361 -15.34 -8.32 21.20
CA LYS A 361 -16.51 -8.42 20.30
C LYS A 361 -16.21 -7.98 18.87
N LEU A 362 -15.06 -7.36 18.63
CA LEU A 362 -14.64 -6.93 17.29
C LEU A 362 -14.36 -8.15 16.40
N LYS A 363 -14.41 -7.93 15.09
CA LYS A 363 -14.18 -8.95 14.07
C LYS A 363 -13.04 -8.52 13.15
N PRO A 364 -12.32 -9.48 12.53
CA PRO A 364 -11.36 -9.16 11.48
C PRO A 364 -11.96 -8.21 10.43
N ASN A 365 -11.15 -7.24 10.00
CA ASN A 365 -11.50 -6.14 9.09
C ASN A 365 -12.42 -5.05 9.67
N ASN A 366 -12.85 -5.12 10.93
CA ASN A 366 -13.42 -3.93 11.56
C ASN A 366 -12.36 -2.81 11.60
N ILE A 367 -12.81 -1.58 11.31
CA ILE A 367 -11.98 -0.38 11.44
C ILE A 367 -12.54 0.42 12.60
N VAL A 368 -11.69 0.67 13.57
CA VAL A 368 -12.03 1.37 14.82
C VAL A 368 -11.04 2.50 15.06
N GLN A 369 -11.41 3.43 15.91
CA GLN A 369 -10.49 4.44 16.41
C GLN A 369 -10.06 4.07 17.83
N PHE A 370 -8.77 3.87 18.02
CA PHE A 370 -8.19 3.90 19.36
C PHE A 370 -7.99 5.36 19.77
N GLU A 371 -8.72 5.79 20.79
CA GLU A 371 -8.77 7.19 21.19
C GLU A 371 -7.38 7.71 21.61
N ARG A 372 -7.06 8.93 21.15
CA ARG A 372 -5.73 9.57 21.30
C ARG A 372 -4.58 8.83 20.59
N PHE A 373 -4.82 7.65 20.02
CA PHE A 373 -3.85 6.84 19.29
C PHE A 373 -4.01 6.99 17.77
N GLY A 374 -5.14 6.57 17.20
CA GLY A 374 -5.43 6.67 15.76
C GLY A 374 -6.41 5.60 15.26
N PHE A 375 -6.66 5.59 13.96
CA PHE A 375 -7.49 4.58 13.29
C PHE A 375 -6.68 3.30 13.08
N VAL A 376 -7.29 2.17 13.40
CA VAL A 376 -6.70 0.84 13.22
C VAL A 376 -7.69 -0.11 12.55
N ARG A 377 -7.16 -1.06 11.81
CA ARG A 377 -7.92 -2.20 11.28
C ARG A 377 -7.61 -3.44 12.11
N ILE A 378 -8.64 -4.12 12.59
CA ILE A 378 -8.48 -5.38 13.33
C ILE A 378 -8.06 -6.50 12.37
N ASP A 379 -6.94 -7.17 12.66
CA ASP A 379 -6.42 -8.31 11.92
C ASP A 379 -6.98 -9.62 12.49
N SER A 380 -6.94 -9.77 13.81
CA SER A 380 -7.40 -10.96 14.53
C SER A 380 -7.84 -10.61 15.95
N VAL A 381 -8.74 -11.41 16.50
CA VAL A 381 -9.22 -11.31 17.88
C VAL A 381 -9.22 -12.72 18.48
N ASN A 382 -8.13 -13.07 19.17
CA ASN A 382 -7.97 -14.38 19.81
C ASN A 382 -7.73 -14.19 21.32
N THR A 383 -6.71 -14.86 21.89
CA THR A 383 -6.18 -14.56 23.23
C THR A 383 -5.56 -13.16 23.31
N GLU A 384 -5.17 -12.61 22.16
CA GLU A 384 -4.62 -11.27 21.97
C GLU A 384 -5.33 -10.60 20.78
N LEU A 385 -5.47 -9.27 20.84
CA LEU A 385 -5.98 -8.44 19.75
C LEU A 385 -4.82 -7.98 18.86
N THR A 386 -4.80 -8.38 17.59
CA THR A 386 -3.84 -7.83 16.62
C THR A 386 -4.53 -6.81 15.73
N ALA A 387 -3.97 -5.60 15.62
CA ALA A 387 -4.47 -4.56 14.75
C ALA A 387 -3.34 -3.97 13.89
N TYR A 388 -3.71 -3.36 12.76
CA TYR A 388 -2.79 -2.61 11.90
C TYR A 388 -3.14 -1.13 11.94
N TYR A 389 -2.13 -0.29 12.15
CA TYR A 389 -2.29 1.15 12.18
C TYR A 389 -2.50 1.73 10.78
N ALA A 390 -3.58 2.49 10.63
CA ALA A 390 -3.90 3.20 9.39
C ALA A 390 -3.19 4.57 9.37
N HIS A 391 -3.66 5.46 10.24
CA HIS A 391 -3.25 6.86 10.40
C HIS A 391 -3.92 7.45 11.65
N LYS A 392 -3.55 8.68 12.04
CA LYS A 392 -4.06 9.34 13.24
C LYS A 392 -5.21 10.28 12.96
#